data_AF-A0A3B0AWL9-F1
#
_entry.id   AF-A0A3B0AWL9-F1
#
_cell.length_a   1.000
_cell.length_b   1.000
_cell.length_c   1.000
_cell.angle_alpha   90.00
_cell.angle_beta   90.00
_cell.angle_gamma   90.00
#
_symmetry.space_group_name_H-M   'P 1'
#
loop_
_entity.id
_entity.type
_entity.pdbx_description
1 polymer ?
#
loop_
_entity_poly.entity_id
_entity_poly.type
_entity_poly.pdbx_seq_one_letter_code
_entity_poly.pdbx_strand_id
1 'polypeptide(L)'
;MDKLIKALEEQYGIKANDVKRIQYGLWEESFCILAGSKKWYAKRFWYKERVEKRYDRMIRGLELSQSLREYDFPAPLLIKTRQGKLLAHVENETYQVNEWISGHTYHPGQLPEREAFYMGQLLGKFHRNWMITTEKPKNNFHFPSDAKNKW
;
A
#
# COMPACT_ATOMS: atom_id res chain seq x y z
N MET A 1 -12.83 10.34 11.28
CA MET A 1 -13.15 10.35 9.84
C MET A 1 -12.62 11.61 9.18
N ASP A 2 -12.75 12.75 9.85
CA ASP A 2 -12.32 14.06 9.34
C ASP A 2 -10.84 14.11 8.92
N LYS A 3 -9.94 13.54 9.70
CA LYS A 3 -8.50 13.46 9.35
C LYS A 3 -8.20 12.64 8.10
N LEU A 4 -8.97 11.57 7.85
CA LEU A 4 -8.85 10.77 6.63
C LEU A 4 -9.29 11.59 5.41
N ILE A 5 -10.43 12.28 5.51
CA ILE A 5 -10.94 13.14 4.43
C ILE A 5 -9.93 14.26 4.15
N LYS A 6 -9.40 14.89 5.18
CA LYS A 6 -8.33 15.89 5.08
C LYS A 6 -7.09 15.33 4.37
N ALA A 7 -6.62 14.14 4.77
CA ALA A 7 -5.49 13.50 4.11
C ALA A 7 -5.78 13.20 2.63
N LEU A 8 -6.96 12.69 2.30
CA LEU A 8 -7.37 12.41 0.92
C LEU A 8 -7.35 13.69 0.07
N GLU A 9 -7.93 14.78 0.55
CA GLU A 9 -8.02 16.01 -0.22
C GLU A 9 -6.68 16.75 -0.32
N GLU A 10 -6.00 16.96 0.81
CA GLU A 10 -4.78 17.77 0.87
C GLU A 10 -3.56 17.03 0.31
N GLN A 11 -3.42 15.74 0.62
CA GLN A 11 -2.22 14.96 0.29
C GLN A 11 -2.37 14.20 -1.02
N TYR A 12 -3.56 13.67 -1.32
CA TYR A 12 -3.80 12.87 -2.53
C TYR A 12 -4.62 13.61 -3.60
N GLY A 13 -5.24 14.75 -3.28
CA GLY A 13 -6.12 15.46 -4.22
C GLY A 13 -7.42 14.74 -4.52
N ILE A 14 -7.85 13.82 -3.66
CA ILE A 14 -9.07 13.03 -3.80
C ILE A 14 -10.16 13.69 -2.95
N LYS A 15 -11.18 14.24 -3.62
CA LYS A 15 -12.39 14.75 -2.96
C LYS A 15 -13.40 13.62 -2.79
N ALA A 16 -13.51 13.10 -1.57
CA ALA A 16 -14.42 12.00 -1.26
C ALA A 16 -15.88 12.49 -1.18
N ASN A 17 -16.78 11.81 -1.90
CA ASN A 17 -18.23 11.97 -1.76
C ASN A 17 -18.80 11.07 -0.66
N ASP A 18 -18.22 9.88 -0.48
CA ASP A 18 -18.64 8.90 0.51
C ASP A 18 -17.43 8.12 1.01
N VAL A 19 -17.45 7.73 2.29
CA VAL A 19 -16.39 6.96 2.92
C VAL A 19 -16.99 5.90 3.83
N LYS A 20 -16.79 4.64 3.46
CA LYS A 20 -17.29 3.48 4.20
C LYS A 20 -16.15 2.71 4.82
N ARG A 21 -16.21 2.49 6.13
CA ARG A 21 -15.27 1.61 6.82
C ARG A 21 -15.48 0.17 6.37
N ILE A 22 -14.40 -0.53 6.08
CA ILE A 22 -14.36 -1.96 5.80
C ILE A 22 -13.96 -2.66 7.09
N GLN A 23 -14.77 -3.63 7.52
CA GLN A 23 -14.50 -4.42 8.72
C GLN A 23 -13.32 -5.39 8.47
N TYR A 24 -12.78 -6.01 9.54
CA TYR A 24 -11.74 -7.05 9.50
C TYR A 24 -10.26 -6.61 9.39
N GLY A 25 -9.92 -5.37 9.75
CA GLY A 25 -8.52 -4.97 9.96
C GLY A 25 -8.02 -5.32 11.37
N LEU A 26 -6.95 -6.12 11.48
CA LEU A 26 -6.32 -6.45 12.77
C LEU A 26 -5.42 -5.31 13.29
N TRP A 27 -4.70 -4.63 12.39
CA TRP A 27 -3.64 -3.69 12.73
C TRP A 27 -3.87 -2.28 12.16
N GLU A 28 -4.64 -2.20 11.09
CA GLU A 28 -5.03 -0.97 10.41
C GLU A 28 -6.56 -0.91 10.28
N GLU A 29 -7.08 0.29 10.06
CA GLU A 29 -8.43 0.43 9.55
C GLU A 29 -8.43 0.59 8.04
N SER A 30 -9.43 0.01 7.42
CA SER A 30 -9.60 0.00 5.98
C SER A 30 -10.87 0.77 5.60
N PHE A 31 -10.83 1.48 4.48
CA PHE A 31 -11.94 2.28 4.00
C PHE A 31 -12.11 2.13 2.49
N CYS A 32 -13.37 2.05 2.05
CA CYS A 32 -13.78 2.28 0.69
C CYS A 32 -14.12 3.76 0.53
N ILE A 33 -13.42 4.45 -0.37
CA ILE A 33 -13.64 5.86 -0.69
C ILE A 33 -14.36 5.94 -2.03
N LEU A 34 -15.46 6.67 -2.12
CA LEU A 34 -16.07 7.04 -3.39
C LEU A 34 -15.72 8.49 -3.71
N ALA A 35 -15.16 8.75 -4.89
CA ALA A 35 -14.82 10.08 -5.39
C ALA A 35 -15.24 10.20 -6.86
N GLY A 36 -16.34 10.90 -7.12
CA GLY A 36 -17.07 10.89 -8.38
C GLY A 36 -17.55 9.48 -8.71
N SER A 37 -17.19 8.99 -9.91
CA SER A 37 -17.48 7.62 -10.35
C SER A 37 -16.40 6.60 -9.94
N LYS A 38 -15.30 7.04 -9.31
CA LYS A 38 -14.16 6.18 -8.96
C LYS A 38 -14.22 5.74 -7.50
N LYS A 39 -13.78 4.51 -7.24
CA LYS A 39 -13.56 3.98 -5.90
C LYS A 39 -12.06 3.89 -5.61
N TRP A 40 -11.71 4.12 -4.35
CA TRP A 40 -10.37 3.94 -3.82
C TRP A 40 -10.42 3.11 -2.55
N TYR A 41 -9.30 2.50 -2.22
CA TYR A 41 -9.10 1.82 -0.95
C TYR A 41 -8.07 2.59 -0.13
N ALA A 42 -8.40 2.93 1.11
CA ALA A 42 -7.49 3.62 2.02
C ALA A 42 -7.23 2.78 3.28
N LYS A 43 -5.97 2.79 3.74
CA LYS A 43 -5.58 2.28 5.05
C LYS A 43 -5.24 3.44 5.97
N ARG A 44 -5.71 3.35 7.22
CA ARG A 44 -5.30 4.22 8.33
C ARG A 44 -4.49 3.42 9.35
N PHE A 45 -3.30 3.93 9.66
CA PHE A 45 -2.46 3.45 10.74
C PHE A 45 -2.49 4.47 11.89
N TRP A 46 -3.04 4.05 13.03
CA TRP A 46 -3.35 4.92 14.17
C TRP A 46 -2.14 5.38 14.98
N TYR A 47 -1.05 4.61 14.97
CA TYR A 47 0.07 4.84 15.88
C TYR A 47 1.33 5.21 15.11
N LYS A 48 1.55 6.52 14.93
CA LYS A 48 2.68 7.10 14.19
C LYS A 48 4.03 6.54 14.64
N GLU A 49 4.29 6.41 15.95
CA GLU A 49 5.58 5.89 16.45
C GLU A 49 5.85 4.44 16.02
N ARG A 50 4.80 3.62 15.85
CA ARG A 50 4.94 2.24 15.37
C ARG A 50 5.28 2.22 13.88
N VAL A 51 4.64 3.11 13.13
CA VAL A 51 4.98 3.35 11.73
C VAL A 51 6.41 3.84 11.61
N GLU A 52 6.84 4.81 12.40
CA GLU A 52 8.20 5.36 12.39
C GLU A 52 9.26 4.29 12.68
N LYS A 53 9.05 3.44 13.70
CA LYS A 53 9.96 2.33 14.02
C LYS A 53 10.12 1.31 12.88
N ARG A 54 9.16 1.22 11.96
CA ARG A 54 9.15 0.24 10.86
C ARG A 54 9.06 0.91 9.48
N TYR A 55 9.25 2.23 9.41
CA TYR A 55 8.88 3.04 8.25
C TYR A 55 9.64 2.56 7.01
N ASP A 56 10.96 2.42 7.13
CA ASP A 56 11.82 1.94 6.04
C ASP A 56 11.47 0.52 5.59
N ARG A 57 11.00 -0.35 6.50
CA ARG A 57 10.58 -1.71 6.13
C ARG A 57 9.25 -1.68 5.40
N MET A 58 8.32 -0.82 5.83
CA MET A 58 7.02 -0.66 5.19
C MET A 58 7.16 -0.04 3.80
N ILE A 59 7.94 1.04 3.65
CA ILE A 59 8.21 1.66 2.35
C ILE A 59 8.83 0.66 1.39
N ARG A 60 9.87 -0.09 1.81
CA ARG A 60 10.46 -1.15 0.97
C ARG A 60 9.45 -2.22 0.54
N GLY A 61 8.55 -2.63 1.44
CA GLY A 61 7.49 -3.58 1.11
C GLY A 61 6.49 -3.03 0.09
N LEU A 62 6.14 -1.74 0.22
CA LEU A 62 5.26 -1.03 -0.71
C LEU A 62 5.92 -0.84 -2.08
N GLU A 63 7.20 -0.45 -2.12
CA GLU A 63 7.99 -0.35 -3.36
C GLU A 63 8.11 -1.70 -4.06
N LEU A 64 8.45 -2.75 -3.31
CA LEU A 64 8.48 -4.11 -3.84
C LEU A 64 7.12 -4.50 -4.45
N SER A 65 6.01 -4.16 -3.79
CA SER A 65 4.67 -4.41 -4.32
C SER A 65 4.41 -3.71 -5.65
N GLN A 66 4.99 -2.52 -5.88
CA GLN A 66 4.84 -1.81 -7.16
C GLN A 66 5.75 -2.39 -8.22
N SER A 67 7.00 -2.73 -7.88
CA SER A 67 7.87 -3.44 -8.82
C SER A 67 7.26 -4.78 -9.24
N LEU A 68 6.67 -5.55 -8.31
CA LEU A 68 5.94 -6.78 -8.64
C LEU A 68 4.86 -6.55 -9.70
N ARG A 69 4.11 -5.44 -9.57
CA ARG A 69 3.09 -5.07 -10.55
C ARG A 69 3.70 -4.77 -11.93
N GLU A 70 4.84 -4.09 -11.99
CA GLU A 70 5.57 -3.82 -13.23
C GLU A 70 6.03 -5.10 -13.94
N TYR A 71 6.18 -6.21 -13.20
CA TYR A 71 6.49 -7.54 -13.72
C TYR A 71 5.25 -8.46 -13.85
N ASP A 72 4.07 -7.88 -14.10
CA ASP A 72 2.80 -8.59 -14.30
C ASP A 72 2.42 -9.55 -13.14
N PHE A 73 2.76 -9.17 -11.90
CA PHE A 73 2.21 -9.79 -10.72
C PHE A 73 0.95 -9.01 -10.26
N PRO A 74 -0.16 -9.69 -9.93
CA PRO A 74 -1.37 -9.01 -9.50
C PRO A 74 -1.17 -8.38 -8.12
N ALA A 75 -0.85 -7.09 -8.10
CA ALA A 75 -0.74 -6.27 -6.91
C ALA A 75 -1.45 -4.93 -7.14
N PRO A 76 -2.18 -4.38 -6.15
CA PRO A 76 -2.86 -3.10 -6.31
C PRO A 76 -1.88 -1.96 -6.63
N LEU A 77 -2.27 -1.05 -7.51
CA LEU A 77 -1.58 0.21 -7.72
C LEU A 77 -1.65 1.06 -6.45
N LEU A 78 -0.49 1.48 -5.95
CA LEU A 78 -0.38 2.46 -4.87
C LEU A 78 -0.54 3.86 -5.46
N ILE A 79 -1.39 4.66 -4.84
CA ILE A 79 -1.59 6.06 -5.22
C ILE A 79 -0.61 6.88 -4.41
N LYS A 80 0.27 7.59 -5.11
CA LYS A 80 1.23 8.51 -4.49
C LYS A 80 0.53 9.80 -4.07
N THR A 81 1.04 10.43 -3.02
CA THR A 81 0.67 11.79 -2.66
C THR A 81 1.08 12.76 -3.78
N ARG A 82 0.59 13.99 -3.73
CA ARG A 82 0.98 15.09 -4.63
C ARG A 82 2.49 15.36 -4.62
N GLN A 83 3.17 15.02 -3.54
CA GLN A 83 4.62 15.13 -3.37
C GLN A 83 5.38 13.85 -3.76
N GLY A 84 4.70 12.87 -4.37
CA GLY A 84 5.30 11.62 -4.84
C GLY A 84 5.57 10.57 -3.76
N LYS A 85 5.08 10.75 -2.54
CA LYS A 85 5.28 9.80 -1.43
C LYS A 85 4.23 8.68 -1.44
N LEU A 86 4.58 7.49 -0.97
CA LEU A 86 3.64 6.36 -0.85
C LEU A 86 2.71 6.45 0.37
N LEU A 87 3.07 7.30 1.34
CA LEU A 87 2.34 7.48 2.59
C LEU A 87 2.17 8.97 2.88
N ALA A 88 1.03 9.29 3.47
CA ALA A 88 0.70 10.62 3.98
C ALA A 88 0.68 10.60 5.51
N HIS A 89 1.26 11.61 6.14
CA HIS A 89 1.22 11.79 7.59
C HIS A 89 0.43 13.04 7.93
N VAL A 90 -0.67 12.88 8.68
CA VAL A 90 -1.55 13.99 9.08
C VAL A 90 -1.91 13.80 10.55
N GLU A 91 -1.58 14.79 11.39
CA GLU A 91 -2.03 14.86 12.80
C GLU A 91 -1.86 13.55 13.58
N ASN A 92 -0.66 12.96 13.47
CA ASN A 92 -0.22 11.70 14.10
C ASN A 92 -0.84 10.41 13.55
N GLU A 93 -1.54 10.47 12.42
CA GLU A 93 -2.02 9.30 11.68
C GLU A 93 -1.23 9.14 10.38
N THR A 94 -1.06 7.89 9.94
CA THR A 94 -0.47 7.59 8.63
C THR A 94 -1.51 6.96 7.72
N TYR A 95 -1.51 7.38 6.46
CA TYR A 95 -2.47 6.94 5.47
C TYR A 95 -1.77 6.42 4.22
N GLN A 96 -2.30 5.32 3.69
CA GLN A 96 -1.96 4.76 2.39
C GLN A 96 -3.22 4.71 1.54
N VAL A 97 -3.13 5.06 0.26
CA VAL A 97 -4.23 4.97 -0.70
C VAL A 97 -3.83 4.10 -1.87
N ASN A 98 -4.71 3.20 -2.28
CA ASN A 98 -4.52 2.30 -3.40
C ASN A 98 -5.73 2.33 -4.32
N GLU A 99 -5.57 1.83 -5.55
CA GLU A 99 -6.70 1.56 -6.42
C GLU A 99 -7.71 0.61 -5.75
N TRP A 100 -8.98 0.76 -6.11
CA TRP A 100 -10.00 -0.20 -5.73
C TRP A 100 -9.94 -1.42 -6.65
N ILE A 101 -9.78 -2.61 -6.08
CA ILE A 101 -9.83 -3.86 -6.84
C ILE A 101 -11.27 -4.37 -6.84
N SER A 102 -11.83 -4.51 -8.05
CA SER A 102 -13.13 -5.15 -8.23
C SER A 102 -12.96 -6.66 -8.14
N GLY A 103 -13.86 -7.34 -7.44
CA GLY A 103 -13.81 -8.79 -7.30
C GLY A 103 -14.50 -9.27 -6.04
N HIS A 104 -14.11 -10.47 -5.63
CA HIS A 104 -14.67 -11.15 -4.46
C HIS A 104 -13.67 -11.17 -3.30
N THR A 105 -14.19 -11.18 -2.08
CA THR A 105 -13.42 -11.45 -0.87
C THR A 105 -13.94 -12.76 -0.30
N TYR A 106 -13.04 -13.63 0.13
CA TYR A 106 -13.38 -14.92 0.73
C TYR A 106 -12.96 -14.92 2.20
N HIS A 107 -13.86 -15.30 3.09
CA HIS A 107 -13.51 -15.56 4.49
C HIS A 107 -12.88 -16.97 4.65
N PRO A 108 -12.21 -17.25 5.78
CA PRO A 108 -11.70 -18.59 6.04
C PRO A 108 -12.77 -19.67 5.85
N GLY A 109 -12.44 -20.71 5.08
CA GLY A 109 -13.37 -21.80 4.74
C GLY A 109 -14.33 -21.52 3.58
N GLN A 110 -14.35 -20.29 3.02
CA GLN A 110 -15.24 -19.94 1.90
C GLN A 110 -14.55 -19.93 0.54
N LEU A 111 -13.23 -20.15 0.48
CA LEU A 111 -12.47 -20.07 -0.76
C LEU A 111 -12.79 -21.27 -1.66
N PRO A 112 -13.36 -21.08 -2.86
CA PRO A 112 -13.62 -22.19 -3.78
C PRO A 112 -12.32 -22.86 -4.22
N GLU A 113 -12.37 -24.17 -4.49
CA GLU A 113 -11.20 -24.96 -4.89
C GLU A 113 -10.48 -24.37 -6.12
N ARG A 114 -11.25 -23.91 -7.11
CA ARG A 114 -10.71 -23.24 -8.30
C ARG A 114 -9.88 -22.01 -7.94
N GLU A 115 -10.35 -21.18 -7.02
CA GLU A 115 -9.63 -19.98 -6.58
C GLU A 115 -8.41 -20.34 -5.72
N ALA A 116 -8.51 -21.40 -4.91
CA ALA A 116 -7.38 -21.93 -4.15
C ALA A 116 -6.26 -22.44 -5.08
N PHE A 117 -6.62 -23.12 -6.18
CA PHE A 117 -5.67 -23.54 -7.21
C PHE A 117 -4.94 -22.36 -7.86
N TYR A 118 -5.67 -21.32 -8.28
CA TYR A 118 -5.05 -20.11 -8.86
C TYR A 118 -4.16 -19.36 -7.85
N MET A 119 -4.58 -19.29 -6.58
CA MET A 119 -3.76 -18.72 -5.52
C MET A 119 -2.44 -19.49 -5.36
N GLY A 120 -2.48 -20.84 -5.44
CA GLY A 120 -1.29 -21.69 -5.43
C GLY A 120 -0.37 -21.43 -6.63
N GLN A 121 -0.92 -21.26 -7.83
CA GLN A 121 -0.14 -20.89 -9.02
C GLN A 121 0.53 -19.53 -8.87
N LEU A 122 -0.19 -18.52 -8.35
CA LEU A 122 0.36 -17.19 -8.08
C LEU A 122 1.48 -17.25 -7.04
N LEU A 123 1.32 -18.04 -5.98
CA LEU A 123 2.37 -18.23 -4.97
C LEU A 123 3.61 -18.93 -5.55
N GLY A 124 3.41 -19.94 -6.40
CA GLY A 124 4.51 -20.59 -7.12
C GLY A 124 5.25 -19.63 -8.05
N LYS A 125 4.52 -18.79 -8.80
CA LYS A 125 5.10 -17.71 -9.63
C LYS A 125 5.89 -16.72 -8.77
N PHE A 126 5.34 -16.33 -7.62
CA PHE A 126 6.00 -15.42 -6.67
C PHE A 126 7.35 -16.00 -6.21
N HIS A 127 7.38 -17.24 -5.71
CA HIS A 127 8.62 -17.86 -5.24
C HIS A 127 9.66 -18.11 -6.35
N ARG A 128 9.22 -18.52 -7.54
CA ARG A 128 10.13 -18.80 -8.67
C ARG A 128 10.83 -17.52 -9.14
N ASN A 129 10.06 -16.44 -9.31
CA ASN A 129 10.57 -15.19 -9.87
C ASN A 129 11.26 -14.31 -8.82
N TRP A 130 10.95 -14.52 -7.54
CA TRP A 130 11.51 -13.76 -6.43
C TRP A 130 12.04 -14.71 -5.35
N MET A 131 13.09 -15.46 -5.67
CA MET A 131 13.93 -16.08 -4.65
C MET A 131 14.44 -14.97 -3.72
N ILE A 132 13.88 -14.90 -2.52
CA ILE A 132 14.40 -14.05 -1.45
C ILE A 132 15.74 -14.66 -1.05
N THR A 133 16.81 -14.22 -1.69
CA THR A 133 18.15 -14.50 -1.17
C THR A 133 18.23 -13.81 0.19
N THR A 134 18.64 -14.56 1.21
CA THR A 134 18.91 -14.02 2.56
C THR A 134 20.16 -13.13 2.56
N GLU A 135 20.83 -12.99 1.42
CA GLU A 135 21.90 -12.03 1.20
C GLU A 135 21.30 -10.62 1.14
N LYS A 136 21.81 -9.72 1.99
CA LYS A 136 21.49 -8.29 1.93
C LYS A 136 21.55 -7.83 0.46
N PRO A 137 20.52 -7.11 -0.05
CA PRO A 137 20.59 -6.58 -1.39
C PRO A 137 21.86 -5.72 -1.50
N LYS A 138 22.74 -6.05 -2.45
CA LYS A 138 23.82 -5.14 -2.85
C LYS A 138 23.12 -3.90 -3.41
N ASN A 139 23.13 -2.82 -2.63
CA ASN A 139 22.54 -1.54 -3.01
C ASN A 139 23.06 -1.10 -4.38
N ASN A 140 22.22 -1.24 -5.41
CA ASN A 140 22.34 -0.49 -6.66
C ASN A 140 21.26 0.60 -6.74
N PHE A 141 20.70 1.03 -5.59
CA PHE A 141 19.97 2.28 -5.53
C PHE A 141 21.00 3.41 -5.55
N HIS A 142 20.98 4.17 -6.65
CA HIS A 142 21.69 5.42 -6.79
C HIS A 142 21.14 6.38 -5.75
N PHE A 143 21.87 6.59 -4.65
CA PHE A 143 21.61 7.71 -3.76
C PHE A 143 21.91 8.99 -4.54
N PRO A 144 20.99 9.97 -4.63
CA PRO A 144 21.36 11.30 -5.06
C PRO A 144 22.45 11.79 -4.12
N SER A 145 23.63 12.07 -4.69
CA SER A 145 24.83 12.46 -3.98
C SER A 145 24.55 13.54 -2.95
N ASP A 146 25.00 13.32 -1.71
CA ASP A 146 25.09 14.35 -0.69
C ASP A 146 25.82 15.57 -1.27
N ALA A 147 25.05 16.62 -1.51
CA ALA A 147 25.60 17.93 -1.78
C ALA A 147 26.38 18.34 -0.53
N LYS A 148 27.70 18.26 -0.66
CA LYS A 148 28.69 18.80 0.26
C LYS A 148 28.36 20.26 0.59
N ASN A 149 27.75 20.51 1.74
CA ASN A 149 27.84 21.82 2.37
C ASN A 149 29.08 21.83 3.26
N LYS A 150 30.17 22.32 2.68
CA LYS A 150 31.20 23.06 3.43
C LYS A 150 30.51 24.29 4.00
N TRP A 151 30.64 24.52 5.30
CA TRP A 151 31.21 25.72 5.96
C TRP A 151 31.41 25.37 7.43
#